data_AF-A0AAV0F748-F1
#
_entry.id   AF-A0AAV0F748-F1
#
_cell.length_a   1.000
_cell.length_b   1.000
_cell.length_c   1.000
_cell.angle_alpha   90.00
_cell.angle_beta   90.00
_cell.angle_gamma   90.00
#
_symmetry.space_group_name_H-M   'P 1'
#
loop_
_entity.id
_entity.type
_entity.pdbx_description
1 polymer ?
#
loop_
_entity_poly.entity_id
_entity_poly.type
_entity_poly.pdbx_seq_one_letter_code
_entity_poly.pdbx_strand_id
1 'polypeptide(L)'
;MGLRHEMTTMLSAVKWITKTHKGSKLKAKAARIAFCATVYYIWHARNVIRFDDGKKTEEDIIMKIKHVVYRILFSIYPHELVYF
;
A
#
# COMPACT_ATOMS: atom_id res chain seq x y z
N MET A 1 -11.17 21.85 9.49
CA MET A 1 -12.28 20.91 9.70
C MET A 1 -11.81 19.50 9.41
N GLY A 2 -12.05 18.59 10.36
CA GLY A 2 -11.27 17.38 10.61
C GLY A 2 -11.48 16.24 9.63
N LEU A 3 -10.37 15.61 9.24
CA LEU A 3 -10.31 14.34 8.49
C LEU A 3 -10.57 13.16 9.43
N ARG A 4 -11.66 13.21 10.20
CA ARG A 4 -12.13 12.10 11.05
C ARG A 4 -13.26 11.32 10.37
N HIS A 5 -13.33 11.39 9.04
CA HIS A 5 -14.24 10.56 8.28
C HIS A 5 -13.55 9.23 8.03
N GLU A 6 -14.05 8.16 8.63
CA GLU A 6 -13.63 6.80 8.34
C GLU A 6 -13.56 6.63 6.82
N MET A 7 -12.44 6.12 6.32
CA MET A 7 -12.21 5.92 4.89
C MET A 7 -13.02 4.71 4.42
N THR A 8 -14.33 4.88 4.33
CA THR A 8 -15.29 3.80 4.02
C THR A 8 -15.21 3.31 2.56
N THR A 9 -14.47 4.00 1.69
CA THR A 9 -14.33 3.62 0.29
C THR A 9 -12.88 3.69 -0.19
N MET A 10 -12.51 2.81 -1.11
CA MET A 10 -11.20 2.83 -1.77
C MET A 10 -10.94 4.19 -2.44
N LEU A 11 -11.97 4.82 -3.01
CA LEU A 11 -11.87 6.13 -3.64
C LEU A 11 -11.53 7.25 -2.63
N SER A 12 -12.13 7.22 -1.42
CA SER A 12 -11.80 8.20 -0.38
C SER A 12 -10.39 8.00 0.16
N ALA A 13 -9.91 6.75 0.25
CA ALA A 13 -8.53 6.44 0.61
C ALA A 13 -7.51 6.93 -0.45
N VAL A 14 -7.81 6.77 -1.75
CA VAL A 14 -6.99 7.35 -2.85
C VAL A 14 -6.96 8.88 -2.77
N LYS A 15 -8.11 9.52 -2.57
CA LYS A 15 -8.17 10.99 -2.43
C LYS A 15 -7.41 11.47 -1.20
N TRP A 16 -7.46 10.73 -0.11
CA TRP A 16 -6.70 11.04 1.10
C TRP A 16 -5.21 10.92 0.85
N ILE A 17 -4.72 9.81 0.29
CA ILE A 17 -3.27 9.61 0.12
C ILE A 17 -2.66 10.61 -0.87
N THR A 18 -3.41 10.97 -1.91
CA THR A 18 -2.98 12.00 -2.88
C THR A 18 -2.97 13.41 -2.27
N LYS A 19 -3.88 13.70 -1.33
CA LYS A 19 -3.95 14.97 -0.60
C LYS A 19 -2.90 15.09 0.50
N THR A 20 -2.69 14.04 1.30
CA THR A 20 -1.77 13.99 2.44
C THR A 20 -0.31 14.11 2.01
N HIS A 21 0.01 13.63 0.79
CA HIS A 21 1.37 13.55 0.30
C HIS A 21 1.64 14.42 -0.95
N LYS A 22 1.19 15.67 -0.93
CA LYS A 22 1.59 16.67 -1.94
C LYS A 22 3.06 17.09 -1.71
N GLY A 23 3.99 16.52 -2.49
CA GLY A 23 5.41 16.94 -2.53
C GLY A 23 6.35 15.89 -3.15
N SER A 24 7.54 16.32 -3.58
CA SER A 24 8.60 15.48 -4.21
C SER A 24 9.25 14.45 -3.26
N LYS A 25 8.86 14.42 -1.98
CA LYS A 25 9.52 13.63 -0.95
C LYS A 25 9.27 12.13 -1.15
N LEU A 26 10.30 11.30 -1.02
CA LEU A 26 10.25 9.84 -1.08
C LEU A 26 9.04 9.23 -0.36
N LYS A 27 8.68 9.79 0.81
CA LYS A 27 7.50 9.39 1.60
C LYS A 27 6.19 9.44 0.80
N ALA A 28 6.01 10.41 -0.10
CA ALA A 28 4.83 10.52 -0.95
C ALA A 28 4.76 9.40 -2.00
N LYS A 29 5.91 9.04 -2.56
CA LYS A 29 6.02 7.95 -3.53
C LYS A 29 5.84 6.60 -2.83
N ALA A 30 6.45 6.42 -1.66
CA ALA A 30 6.28 5.26 -0.79
C ALA A 30 4.82 5.05 -0.39
N ALA A 31 4.11 6.10 0.01
CA ALA A 31 2.70 6.03 0.35
C ALA A 31 1.85 5.55 -0.84
N ARG A 32 2.07 6.10 -2.04
CA ARG A 32 1.36 5.67 -3.27
C ARG A 32 1.64 4.21 -3.63
N ILE A 33 2.91 3.79 -3.57
CA ILE A 33 3.31 2.39 -3.83
C ILE A 33 2.66 1.46 -2.81
N ALA A 34 2.70 1.82 -1.52
CA ALA A 34 2.06 1.07 -0.45
C ALA A 34 0.56 0.93 -0.67
N PHE A 35 -0.11 2.00 -1.06
CA PHE A 35 -1.53 1.95 -1.34
C PHE A 35 -1.87 1.03 -2.52
N CYS A 36 -1.16 1.16 -3.64
CA CYS A 36 -1.37 0.28 -4.80
C CYS A 36 -1.11 -1.19 -4.45
N ALA A 37 -0.04 -1.47 -3.71
CA ALA A 37 0.28 -2.82 -3.24
C ALA A 37 -0.83 -3.37 -2.32
N THR A 38 -1.31 -2.57 -1.37
CA THR A 38 -2.41 -2.96 -0.48
C THR A 38 -3.68 -3.30 -1.25
N VAL A 39 -4.12 -2.43 -2.18
CA VAL A 39 -5.30 -2.68 -2.99
C VAL A 39 -5.15 -3.97 -3.81
N TYR A 40 -4.01 -4.15 -4.46
CA TYR A 40 -3.75 -5.34 -5.27
C TYR A 40 -3.75 -6.62 -4.43
N TYR A 41 -3.03 -6.65 -3.31
CA TYR A 41 -2.91 -7.86 -2.49
C TYR A 41 -4.19 -8.22 -1.76
N ILE A 42 -5.02 -7.24 -1.37
CA ILE A 42 -6.37 -7.50 -0.86
C ILE A 42 -7.25 -8.11 -1.95
N TRP A 43 -7.26 -7.53 -3.15
CA TRP A 43 -8.01 -8.06 -4.28
C TRP A 43 -7.57 -9.48 -4.64
N HIS A 44 -6.26 -9.71 -4.71
CA HIS A 44 -5.68 -11.02 -5.00
C HIS A 44 -6.01 -12.05 -3.91
N ALA A 45 -5.92 -11.67 -2.62
CA ALA A 45 -6.27 -12.57 -1.53
C ALA A 45 -7.74 -12.99 -1.60
N ARG A 46 -8.65 -12.04 -1.85
CA ARG A 46 -10.07 -12.32 -2.04
C ARG A 46 -10.33 -13.28 -3.20
N ASN A 47 -9.63 -13.11 -4.32
CA ASN A 47 -9.78 -14.02 -5.47
C ASN A 47 -9.22 -15.41 -5.18
N VAL A 48 -8.07 -15.52 -4.51
CA VAL A 48 -7.51 -16.82 -4.15
C VAL A 48 -8.44 -17.60 -3.23
N ILE A 49 -9.03 -16.94 -2.23
CA ILE A 49 -10.02 -17.57 -1.34
C ILE A 49 -11.25 -18.04 -2.12
N ARG A 50 -11.67 -17.28 -3.14
CA ARG A 50 -12.88 -17.56 -3.92
C ARG A 50 -12.68 -18.62 -5.02
N PHE A 51 -11.48 -18.73 -5.57
CA PHE A 51 -11.24 -19.51 -6.79
C PHE A 51 -10.16 -20.60 -6.67
N ASP A 52 -9.37 -20.61 -5.60
CA ASP A 52 -8.16 -21.43 -5.49
C ASP A 52 -8.09 -22.23 -4.17
N ASP A 53 -9.18 -22.23 -3.37
CA ASP A 53 -9.27 -22.79 -2.00
C ASP A 53 -8.12 -22.37 -1.05
N GLY A 54 -7.39 -21.31 -1.42
CA GLY A 54 -6.19 -20.89 -0.73
C GLY A 54 -6.54 -20.14 0.55
N LYS A 55 -6.20 -20.71 1.70
CA LYS A 55 -6.20 -19.98 2.98
C LYS A 55 -4.96 -19.09 3.03
N LYS A 56 -5.17 -17.78 2.99
CA LYS A 56 -4.14 -16.79 3.33
C LYS A 56 -4.55 -16.09 4.61
N THR A 57 -3.63 -16.02 5.57
CA THR A 57 -3.84 -15.24 6.78
C THR A 57 -3.69 -13.76 6.47
N GLU A 58 -4.24 -12.90 7.32
CA GLU A 58 -4.06 -11.46 7.19
C GLU A 58 -2.58 -11.08 7.33
N GLU A 59 -1.85 -11.77 8.20
CA GLU A 59 -0.42 -11.60 8.43
C GLU A 59 0.39 -11.84 7.15
N ASP A 60 0.07 -12.89 6.39
CA ASP A 60 0.74 -13.21 5.12
C ASP A 60 0.55 -12.11 4.08
N ILE A 61 -0.66 -11.55 4.03
CA ILE A 61 -1.02 -10.46 3.10
C ILE A 61 -0.25 -9.19 3.49
N ILE A 62 -0.24 -8.84 4.78
CA ILE A 62 0.49 -7.69 5.31
C ILE A 62 1.99 -7.83 5.03
N MET A 63 2.57 -9.01 5.26
CA MET A 63 3.99 -9.26 5.04
C MET A 63 4.35 -9.15 3.55
N LYS A 64 3.50 -9.67 2.64
CA LYS A 64 3.68 -9.50 1.19
C LYS A 64 3.61 -8.04 0.76
N ILE A 65 2.66 -7.28 1.28
CA ILE A 65 2.55 -5.84 0.99
C ILE A 65 3.83 -5.13 1.44
N LYS A 66 4.29 -5.33 2.68
CA LYS A 66 5.51 -4.72 3.21
C LYS A 66 6.73 -5.05 2.34
N HIS A 67 6.89 -6.33 1.98
CA HIS A 67 8.03 -6.77 1.19
C HIS A 67 8.03 -6.16 -0.22
N VAL A 68 6.88 -6.11 -0.89
CA VAL A 68 6.78 -5.50 -2.22
C VAL A 68 7.04 -3.99 -2.18
N VAL A 69 6.48 -3.30 -1.19
CA VAL A 69 6.71 -1.86 -1.02
C VAL A 69 8.19 -1.58 -0.82
N TYR A 70 8.84 -2.32 0.08
CA TYR A 70 10.26 -2.19 0.33
C TYR A 70 11.08 -2.47 -0.94
N ARG A 71 10.80 -3.58 -1.65
CA ARG A 71 11.53 -3.97 -2.86
C ARG A 71 11.40 -2.93 -3.97
N ILE A 72 10.20 -2.40 -4.20
CA ILE A 72 9.97 -1.37 -5.22
C ILE A 72 10.69 -0.08 -4.84
N LEU A 73 10.58 0.34 -3.57
CA LEU A 73 11.26 1.56 -3.13
C LEU A 73 12.78 1.43 -3.19
N PHE A 74 13.34 0.29 -2.79
CA PHE A 74 14.77 0.03 -2.87
C PHE A 74 15.27 -0.01 -4.31
N SER A 75 14.49 -0.57 -5.23
CA SER A 75 14.83 -0.59 -6.66
C SER A 75 14.84 0.80 -7.30
N ILE A 76 13.99 1.72 -6.85
CA ILE A 76 13.84 3.05 -7.46
C ILE A 76 14.69 4.09 -6.74
N TYR A 77 14.90 3.94 -5.42
CA TYR A 77 15.59 4.89 -4.54
C TYR A 77 16.58 4.17 -3.60
N PRO A 78 17.56 3.43 -4.12
CA PRO A 78 18.47 2.63 -3.29
C PRO A 78 19.25 3.51 -2.31
N HIS A 79 19.71 4.70 -2.76
CA HIS A 79 20.52 5.60 -1.93
C HIS A 79 19.74 6.34 -0.85
N GLU A 80 18.45 6.63 -1.07
CA GLU A 80 17.67 7.36 -0.06
C GLU A 80 17.15 6.48 1.08
N LEU A 81 17.10 5.15 0.87
CA LEU A 81 16.66 4.18 1.88
C LEU A 81 17.79 3.70 2.79
N VAL A 82 19.05 3.95 2.43
CA VAL A 82 20.22 3.61 3.28
C VAL A 82 20.37 4.62 4.45
N TYR A 83 19.80 5.81 4.31
CA TYR A 83 19.89 6.89 5.31
C TYR A 83 18.59 7.14 6.09
N PHE A 84 17.62 6.21 6.01
CA PHE A 84 16.33 6.31 6.70
C PHE A 84 16.20 5.34 7.87
#